data_AF-A0A835YBB7-F1
#
_entry.id   AF-A0A835YBB7-F1
#
_cell.length_a   1.000
_cell.length_b   1.000
_cell.length_c   1.000
_cell.angle_alpha   90.00
_cell.angle_beta   90.00
_cell.angle_gamma   90.00
#
_symmetry.space_group_name_H-M   'P 1'
#
loop_
_entity.id
_entity.type
_entity.pdbx_description
1 polymer ?
#
loop_
_entity_poly.entity_id
_entity_poly.type
_entity_poly.pdbx_seq_one_letter_code
_entity_poly.pdbx_strand_id
1 'polypeptide(L)'
;MYTNDTLGGLLNATFGNATEMIISAFAMIQARRGDEVTRRTYLRVVQLSLLGSVVSNLLLVMGTAFIAGGVRHKAQTFSQAGINVNAGMLILATFAIVMPSMLDATHTEGKDNVSELALSRFESIFMFLCYCLYLLFQLKTHRHLFEESSTPQTPNAAAGIGALAGATGGSLASANGTRGPSLNGSLTPPLGPAGADGLTDAELGVPRPGNSSVDGRGELLSGAGRYSGRGLAVEMTDKVRERTSSGRSAGKGADRDAVERLPLVLAAEGVEGMSNPDDAHPGSVGGSDDEDELVLSKSGCFMWLTGVTIIIAFLSEFVTDAIRGASSSLGVPMPFLTTILLPIVGNAAEHASAVVFAYKNRVEIALGVAVGSSTQVSMMVVPFCVLLAWTLGLPLDLDFSAFESTVLFGSVLLAVLVLQDGQANYLKGVLLLLTYFFIGAGFWCHKDRMLTGDS
;
A
#
# COMPACT_ATOMS: atom_id res chain seq x y z
N MET A 1 6.33 24.86 -1.81
CA MET A 1 7.01 25.64 -0.75
C MET A 1 8.44 25.15 -0.67
N TYR A 2 9.46 25.97 -0.94
CA TYR A 2 10.87 25.58 -0.70
C TYR A 2 11.18 25.64 0.80
N THR A 3 10.71 24.64 1.53
CA THR A 3 11.27 24.24 2.81
C THR A 3 12.51 23.38 2.57
N ASN A 4 13.52 23.52 3.43
CA ASN A 4 14.62 22.54 3.54
C ASN A 4 14.02 21.13 3.63
N ASP A 5 14.59 20.14 2.94
CA ASP A 5 14.05 18.78 2.74
C ASP A 5 13.52 18.14 4.03
N THR A 6 14.25 18.31 5.15
CA THR A 6 13.83 17.86 6.49
C THR A 6 12.51 18.47 6.96
N LEU A 7 12.33 19.78 6.75
CA LEU A 7 11.11 20.50 7.12
C LEU A 7 9.98 20.21 6.12
N GLY A 8 10.30 20.00 4.83
CA GLY A 8 9.34 19.53 3.84
C GLY A 8 8.79 18.14 4.18
N GLY A 9 9.67 17.21 4.56
CA GLY A 9 9.29 15.86 5.01
C GLY A 9 8.49 15.87 6.32
N LEU A 10 8.82 16.74 7.27
CA LEU A 10 8.03 16.89 8.51
C LEU A 10 6.64 17.50 8.24
N LEU A 11 6.55 18.48 7.33
CA LEU A 11 5.27 19.01 6.87
C LEU A 11 4.46 17.94 6.15
N ASN A 12 5.06 17.13 5.28
CA ASN A 12 4.40 16.02 4.61
C ASN A 12 3.87 14.98 5.62
N ALA A 13 4.67 14.63 6.63
CA ALA A 13 4.28 13.73 7.72
C ALA A 13 3.11 14.26 8.56
N THR A 14 2.98 15.58 8.71
CA THR A 14 1.93 16.19 9.54
C THR A 14 0.67 16.52 8.74
N PHE A 15 0.83 17.02 7.50
CA PHE A 15 -0.26 17.51 6.67
C PHE A 15 -0.82 16.46 5.69
N GLY A 16 -0.09 15.39 5.37
CA GLY A 16 -0.63 14.29 4.56
C GLY A 16 -1.85 13.64 5.23
N ASN A 17 -1.79 13.44 6.55
CA ASN A 17 -2.86 12.86 7.36
C ASN A 17 -3.61 13.90 8.23
N ALA A 18 -3.58 15.19 7.84
CA ALA A 18 -4.23 16.24 8.63
C ALA A 18 -5.75 16.09 8.64
N THR A 19 -6.36 15.59 7.58
CA THR A 19 -7.82 15.40 7.49
C THR A 19 -8.32 14.44 8.57
N GLU A 20 -7.68 13.28 8.71
CA GLU A 20 -7.97 12.27 9.72
C GLU A 20 -7.71 12.79 11.14
N MET A 21 -6.60 13.50 11.35
CA MET A 21 -6.28 14.13 12.64
C MET A 21 -7.33 15.17 13.04
N ILE A 22 -7.79 16.02 12.11
CA ILE A 22 -8.82 17.04 12.37
C ILE A 22 -10.16 16.37 12.66
N ILE A 23 -10.62 15.46 11.80
CA ILE A 23 -11.89 14.74 12.00
C ILE A 23 -11.89 14.01 13.34
N SER A 24 -10.79 13.33 13.68
CA SER A 24 -10.66 12.62 14.97
C SER A 24 -10.64 13.57 16.16
N ALA A 25 -9.93 14.69 16.07
CA ALA A 25 -9.88 15.71 17.14
C ALA A 25 -11.26 16.33 17.40
N PHE A 26 -11.99 16.71 16.35
CA PHE A 26 -13.34 17.26 16.50
C PHE A 26 -14.34 16.22 16.98
N ALA A 27 -14.29 14.98 16.48
CA ALA A 27 -15.07 13.86 17.01
C ALA A 27 -14.85 13.65 18.52
N MET A 28 -13.60 13.71 19.01
CA MET A 28 -13.31 13.65 20.44
C MET A 28 -13.79 14.88 21.23
N ILE A 29 -13.69 16.10 20.68
CA ILE A 29 -14.23 17.30 21.31
C ILE A 29 -15.75 17.20 21.48
N GLN A 30 -16.45 16.65 20.48
CA GLN A 30 -17.89 16.36 20.58
C GLN A 30 -18.20 15.23 21.57
N ALA A 31 -17.42 14.15 21.56
CA ALA A 31 -17.52 13.04 22.53
C ALA A 31 -17.43 13.53 24.00
N ARG A 32 -16.59 14.53 24.26
CA ARG A 32 -16.44 15.16 25.59
C ARG A 32 -17.65 15.98 26.02
N ARG A 33 -18.37 16.59 25.08
CA ARG A 33 -19.56 17.42 25.32
C ARG A 33 -20.87 16.60 25.37
N GLY A 34 -20.91 15.46 24.69
CA GLY A 34 -22.07 14.57 24.64
C GLY A 34 -22.28 13.73 25.90
N ASP A 35 -23.42 13.05 25.94
CA ASP A 35 -23.74 12.01 26.93
C ASP A 35 -22.90 10.74 26.71
N GLU A 36 -23.12 9.70 27.53
CA GLU A 36 -22.31 8.47 27.47
C GLU A 36 -22.44 7.73 26.14
N VAL A 37 -23.67 7.58 25.63
CA VAL A 37 -23.94 6.92 24.33
C VAL A 37 -23.29 7.71 23.21
N THR A 38 -23.48 9.03 23.17
CA THR A 38 -22.86 9.90 22.18
C THR A 38 -21.33 9.80 22.22
N ARG A 39 -20.74 9.83 23.41
CA ARG A 39 -19.29 9.71 23.62
C ARG A 39 -18.76 8.40 23.07
N ARG A 40 -19.34 7.27 23.47
CA ARG A 40 -18.95 5.94 23.02
C ARG A 40 -19.03 5.83 21.50
N THR A 41 -20.11 6.30 20.89
CA THR A 41 -20.25 6.30 19.42
C THR A 41 -19.24 7.20 18.71
N TYR A 42 -18.96 8.41 19.21
CA TYR A 42 -17.93 9.28 18.61
C TYR A 42 -16.53 8.66 18.70
N LEU A 43 -16.15 8.12 19.87
CA LEU A 43 -14.85 7.46 20.06
C LEU A 43 -14.72 6.22 19.16
N ARG A 44 -15.78 5.42 19.04
CA ARG A 44 -15.80 4.23 18.19
C ARG A 44 -15.73 4.59 16.70
N VAL A 45 -16.35 5.69 16.27
CA VAL A 45 -16.19 6.22 14.91
C VAL A 45 -14.73 6.64 14.64
N VAL A 46 -14.04 7.23 15.61
CA VAL A 46 -12.59 7.53 15.49
C VAL A 46 -11.79 6.24 15.30
N GLN A 47 -11.96 5.22 16.14
CA GLN A 47 -11.29 3.92 15.98
C GLN A 47 -11.55 3.33 14.58
N LEU A 48 -12.81 3.10 14.23
CA LEU A 48 -13.23 2.46 12.98
C LEU A 48 -12.74 3.19 11.72
N SER A 49 -12.66 4.52 11.76
CA SER A 49 -12.18 5.35 10.64
C SER A 49 -10.66 5.30 10.47
N LEU A 50 -9.90 5.29 11.56
CA LEU A 50 -8.43 5.15 11.52
C LEU A 50 -8.02 3.76 11.03
N LEU A 51 -8.66 2.70 11.53
CA LEU A 51 -8.50 1.34 11.03
C LEU A 51 -8.88 1.25 9.55
N GLY A 52 -10.00 1.88 9.17
CA GLY A 52 -10.46 1.96 7.78
C GLY A 52 -9.49 2.67 6.85
N SER A 53 -8.83 3.75 7.28
CA SER A 53 -7.83 4.47 6.48
C SER A 53 -6.63 3.56 6.17
N VAL A 54 -6.11 2.81 7.16
CA VAL A 54 -5.02 1.84 6.95
C VAL A 54 -5.44 0.72 5.99
N VAL A 55 -6.60 0.10 6.21
CA VAL A 55 -7.09 -1.01 5.36
C VAL A 55 -7.39 -0.54 3.92
N SER A 56 -7.97 0.66 3.76
CA SER A 56 -8.24 1.28 2.46
C SER A 56 -6.94 1.59 1.71
N ASN A 57 -5.98 2.24 2.37
CA ASN A 57 -4.71 2.61 1.75
C ASN A 57 -3.90 1.36 1.33
N LEU A 58 -3.84 0.33 2.18
CA LEU A 58 -3.08 -0.89 1.89
C LEU A 58 -3.74 -1.82 0.87
N LEU A 59 -5.08 -1.90 0.81
CA LEU A 59 -5.76 -2.86 -0.05
C LEU A 59 -6.46 -2.21 -1.25
N LEU A 60 -7.27 -1.16 -1.03
CA LEU A 60 -8.01 -0.49 -2.09
C LEU A 60 -7.11 0.40 -2.95
N VAL A 61 -6.36 1.32 -2.32
CA VAL A 61 -5.51 2.28 -3.05
C VAL A 61 -4.37 1.55 -3.74
N MET A 62 -3.61 0.72 -3.01
CA MET A 62 -2.55 -0.10 -3.61
C MET A 62 -3.09 -1.08 -4.66
N GLY A 63 -4.23 -1.75 -4.39
CA GLY A 63 -4.82 -2.74 -5.29
C GLY A 63 -5.24 -2.13 -6.63
N THR A 64 -5.96 -1.01 -6.58
CA THR A 64 -6.37 -0.27 -7.79
C THR A 64 -5.18 0.38 -8.52
N ALA A 65 -4.17 0.88 -7.80
CA ALA A 65 -2.94 1.38 -8.41
C ALA A 65 -2.18 0.28 -9.17
N PHE A 66 -2.07 -0.92 -8.58
CA PHE A 66 -1.45 -2.09 -9.23
C PHE A 66 -2.25 -2.61 -10.42
N ILE A 67 -3.59 -2.54 -10.39
CA ILE A 67 -4.45 -2.83 -11.54
C ILE A 67 -4.19 -1.79 -12.65
N ALA A 68 -4.27 -0.49 -12.34
CA ALA A 68 -4.12 0.58 -13.33
C ALA A 68 -2.73 0.58 -13.99
N GLY A 69 -1.66 0.45 -13.20
CA GLY A 69 -0.31 0.24 -13.71
C GLY A 69 -0.20 -1.04 -14.53
N GLY A 70 -0.80 -2.14 -14.03
CA GLY A 70 -0.81 -3.45 -14.67
C GLY A 70 -1.57 -3.55 -16.01
N VAL A 71 -2.53 -2.66 -16.27
CA VAL A 71 -3.23 -2.56 -17.57
C VAL A 71 -2.28 -2.07 -18.67
N ARG A 72 -1.29 -1.25 -18.33
CA ARG A 72 -0.32 -0.69 -19.30
C ARG A 72 1.04 -1.40 -19.27
N HIS A 73 1.49 -1.85 -18.09
CA HIS A 73 2.81 -2.40 -17.85
C HIS A 73 2.70 -3.82 -17.28
N LYS A 74 3.32 -4.82 -17.91
CA LYS A 74 3.19 -6.24 -17.50
C LYS A 74 3.63 -6.49 -16.04
N ALA A 75 4.68 -5.79 -15.63
CA ALA A 75 5.17 -5.73 -14.26
C ALA A 75 5.88 -4.38 -14.06
N GLN A 76 5.89 -3.89 -12.82
CA GLN A 76 6.57 -2.65 -12.43
C GLN A 76 7.45 -2.96 -11.23
N THR A 77 8.75 -2.64 -11.32
CA THR A 77 9.72 -2.88 -10.25
C THR A 77 9.83 -1.68 -9.32
N PHE A 78 10.10 -1.93 -8.04
CA PHE A 78 10.38 -0.90 -7.04
C PHE A 78 11.51 -1.30 -6.08
N SER A 79 12.22 -0.29 -5.55
CA SER A 79 13.19 -0.47 -4.47
C SER A 79 12.52 -0.97 -3.19
N GLN A 80 13.00 -2.12 -2.69
CA GLN A 80 12.46 -2.73 -1.47
C GLN A 80 12.92 -2.03 -0.19
N ALA A 81 13.97 -1.21 -0.21
CA ALA A 81 14.61 -0.72 1.02
C ALA A 81 13.67 0.17 1.86
N GLY A 82 13.09 1.22 1.26
CA GLY A 82 12.11 2.07 1.94
C GLY A 82 10.80 1.35 2.27
N ILE A 83 10.39 0.38 1.44
CA ILE A 83 9.18 -0.42 1.65
C ILE A 83 9.35 -1.37 2.84
N ASN A 84 10.49 -2.04 2.99
CA ASN A 84 10.75 -2.98 4.08
C ASN A 84 10.79 -2.28 5.45
N VAL A 85 11.32 -1.05 5.52
CA VAL A 85 11.26 -0.24 6.76
C VAL A 85 9.82 0.11 7.12
N ASN A 86 9.01 0.54 6.15
CA ASN A 86 7.58 0.81 6.38
C ASN A 86 6.80 -0.46 6.77
N ALA A 87 7.07 -1.60 6.11
CA ALA A 87 6.48 -2.89 6.44
C ALA A 87 6.77 -3.31 7.89
N GLY A 88 8.01 -3.13 8.37
CA GLY A 88 8.37 -3.38 9.77
C GLY A 88 7.63 -2.47 10.75
N MET A 89 7.49 -1.18 10.42
CA MET A 89 6.73 -0.21 11.22
C MET A 89 5.23 -0.54 11.27
N LEU A 90 4.62 -0.95 10.15
CA LEU A 90 3.23 -1.39 10.08
C LEU A 90 2.98 -2.66 10.91
N ILE A 91 3.86 -3.67 10.79
CA ILE A 91 3.77 -4.89 11.61
C ILE A 91 3.87 -4.54 13.10
N LEU A 92 4.82 -3.69 13.50
CA LEU A 92 4.96 -3.22 14.88
C LEU A 92 3.69 -2.52 15.38
N ALA A 93 3.10 -1.63 14.57
CA ALA A 93 1.86 -0.93 14.91
C ALA A 93 0.69 -1.90 15.10
N THR A 94 0.50 -2.85 14.18
CA THR A 94 -0.57 -3.85 14.31
C THR A 94 -0.38 -4.78 15.49
N PHE A 95 0.86 -5.11 15.86
CA PHE A 95 1.13 -5.92 17.04
C PHE A 95 0.74 -5.20 18.34
N ALA A 96 1.02 -3.90 18.43
CA ALA A 96 0.55 -3.06 19.53
C ALA A 96 -0.99 -2.98 19.57
N ILE A 97 -1.63 -2.69 18.43
CA ILE A 97 -3.10 -2.61 18.33
C ILE A 97 -3.80 -3.93 18.68
N VAL A 98 -3.23 -5.08 18.29
CA VAL A 98 -3.81 -6.40 18.56
C VAL A 98 -3.75 -6.77 20.05
N MET A 99 -2.77 -6.27 20.81
CA MET A 99 -2.54 -6.72 22.20
C MET A 99 -3.71 -6.40 23.16
N PRO A 100 -4.22 -5.15 23.24
CA PRO A 100 -5.43 -4.85 24.03
C PRO A 100 -6.64 -5.70 23.61
N SER A 101 -6.91 -5.82 22.30
CA SER A 101 -8.01 -6.64 21.79
C SER A 101 -7.88 -8.13 22.09
N MET A 102 -6.66 -8.66 22.24
CA MET A 102 -6.46 -10.07 22.62
C MET A 102 -6.64 -10.30 24.13
N LEU A 103 -6.40 -9.29 24.97
CA LEU A 103 -6.72 -9.37 26.39
C LEU A 103 -8.24 -9.43 26.60
N ASP A 104 -8.99 -8.42 26.09
CA ASP A 104 -10.46 -8.40 26.14
C ASP A 104 -11.06 -9.69 25.58
N ALA A 105 -10.67 -10.09 24.36
CA ALA A 105 -11.23 -11.27 23.71
C ALA A 105 -10.92 -12.60 24.40
N THR A 106 -9.98 -12.64 25.35
CA THR A 106 -9.67 -13.81 26.16
C THR A 106 -10.13 -13.69 27.62
N HIS A 107 -10.59 -12.51 28.05
CA HIS A 107 -10.89 -12.17 29.45
C HIS A 107 -9.73 -12.53 30.40
N THR A 108 -8.51 -12.12 30.03
CA THR A 108 -7.26 -12.40 30.78
C THR A 108 -6.61 -11.15 31.40
N GLU A 109 -7.26 -10.00 31.28
CA GLU A 109 -6.87 -8.75 31.90
C GLU A 109 -6.87 -8.82 33.44
N GLY A 110 -5.89 -8.15 34.07
CA GLY A 110 -5.75 -8.18 35.53
C GLY A 110 -6.75 -7.29 36.27
N LYS A 111 -7.37 -6.34 35.57
CA LYS A 111 -8.47 -5.47 36.00
C LYS A 111 -9.26 -5.02 34.77
N ASP A 112 -10.50 -5.48 34.67
CA ASP A 112 -11.47 -5.22 33.61
C ASP A 112 -11.41 -3.75 33.14
N ASN A 113 -11.20 -3.51 31.84
CA ASN A 113 -11.12 -2.21 31.15
C ASN A 113 -9.96 -1.28 31.59
N VAL A 114 -9.56 -1.30 32.86
CA VAL A 114 -8.48 -0.45 33.41
C VAL A 114 -7.12 -0.90 32.87
N SER A 115 -6.94 -2.21 32.72
CA SER A 115 -5.74 -2.80 32.15
C SER A 115 -5.58 -2.49 30.65
N GLU A 116 -6.62 -2.66 29.83
CA GLU A 116 -6.52 -2.33 28.39
C GLU A 116 -6.29 -0.84 28.14
N LEU A 117 -7.00 0.06 28.83
CA LEU A 117 -6.84 1.51 28.63
C LEU A 117 -5.45 2.00 29.10
N ALA A 118 -4.89 1.39 30.15
CA ALA A 118 -3.52 1.68 30.57
C ALA A 118 -2.48 1.15 29.57
N LEU A 119 -2.68 -0.06 29.04
CA LEU A 119 -1.83 -0.67 28.01
C LEU A 119 -1.87 0.14 26.72
N SER A 120 -3.05 0.49 26.23
CA SER A 120 -3.27 1.32 25.04
C SER A 120 -2.55 2.66 25.09
N ARG A 121 -2.52 3.31 26.27
CA ARG A 121 -1.78 4.56 26.49
C ARG A 121 -0.27 4.33 26.49
N PHE A 122 0.21 3.27 27.13
CA PHE A 122 1.63 2.90 27.14
C PHE A 122 2.14 2.60 25.72
N GLU A 123 1.41 1.76 24.98
CA GLU A 123 1.69 1.43 23.58
C GLU A 123 1.65 2.67 22.69
N SER A 124 0.71 3.58 22.92
CA SER A 124 0.63 4.83 22.15
C SER A 124 1.85 5.74 22.36
N ILE A 125 2.38 5.84 23.59
CA ILE A 125 3.64 6.56 23.85
C ILE A 125 4.79 5.90 23.10
N PHE A 126 4.87 4.56 23.11
CA PHE A 126 5.96 3.82 22.49
C PHE A 126 5.91 3.87 20.96
N MET A 127 4.72 3.72 20.35
CA MET A 127 4.51 3.89 18.90
C MET A 127 4.91 5.30 18.45
N PHE A 128 4.49 6.34 19.19
CA PHE A 128 4.85 7.73 18.86
C PHE A 128 6.36 7.99 18.98
N LEU A 129 7.03 7.39 19.97
CA LEU A 129 8.50 7.42 20.10
C LEU A 129 9.18 6.70 18.92
N CYS A 130 8.72 5.51 18.56
CA CYS A 130 9.20 4.76 17.40
C CYS A 130 8.99 5.55 16.10
N TYR A 131 7.88 6.27 15.96
CA TYR A 131 7.63 7.15 14.82
C TYR A 131 8.59 8.35 14.77
N CYS A 132 8.87 8.99 15.91
CA CYS A 132 9.90 10.03 15.99
C CYS A 132 11.29 9.51 15.60
N LEU A 133 11.65 8.28 16.02
CA LEU A 133 12.89 7.62 15.60
C LEU A 133 12.89 7.28 14.11
N TYR A 134 11.75 6.87 13.56
CA TYR A 134 11.57 6.66 12.12
C TYR A 134 11.69 7.96 11.31
N LEU A 135 11.17 9.10 11.80
CA LEU A 135 11.40 10.40 11.15
C LEU A 135 12.87 10.81 11.20
N LEU A 136 13.59 10.54 12.29
CA LEU A 136 15.05 10.74 12.35
C LEU A 136 15.81 9.81 11.40
N PHE A 137 15.30 8.59 11.18
CA PHE A 137 15.82 7.66 10.19
C PHE A 137 15.61 8.18 8.77
N GLN A 138 14.35 8.46 8.41
CA GLN A 138 13.92 8.88 7.08
C GLN A 138 14.46 10.26 6.67
N LEU A 139 14.44 11.25 7.56
CA LEU A 139 14.78 12.64 7.20
C LEU A 139 16.26 12.98 7.41
N LYS A 140 17.04 12.15 8.09
CA LYS A 140 18.43 12.47 8.45
C LYS A 140 19.42 11.33 8.26
N THR A 141 19.27 10.19 8.93
CA THR A 141 20.36 9.18 8.93
C THR A 141 20.38 8.31 7.67
N HIS A 142 19.23 8.02 7.07
CA HIS A 142 19.07 7.13 5.92
C HIS A 142 18.26 7.76 4.78
N ARG A 143 18.35 9.10 4.65
CA ARG A 143 17.61 9.90 3.64
C ARG A 143 17.69 9.33 2.22
N HIS A 144 18.87 8.85 1.83
CA HIS A 144 19.12 8.24 0.52
C HIS A 144 18.15 7.08 0.16
N LEU A 145 17.69 6.28 1.13
CA LEU A 145 16.75 5.17 0.91
C LEU A 145 15.33 5.64 0.50
N PHE A 146 15.05 6.94 0.62
CA PHE A 146 13.75 7.54 0.33
C PHE A 146 13.81 8.61 -0.77
N GLU A 147 14.99 9.02 -1.22
CA GLU A 147 15.17 10.06 -2.26
C GLU A 147 15.26 9.49 -3.68
N GLU A 148 15.86 8.31 -3.86
CA GLU A 148 16.02 7.69 -5.19
C GLU A 148 14.68 7.51 -5.93
N SER A 149 13.60 7.27 -5.20
CA SER A 149 12.21 7.14 -5.72
C SER A 149 11.63 8.38 -6.40
N SER A 150 12.29 9.54 -6.28
CA SER A 150 11.81 10.80 -6.87
C SER A 150 12.43 11.14 -8.23
N THR A 151 13.52 10.48 -8.63
CA THR A 151 14.23 10.83 -9.87
C THR A 151 13.62 10.14 -11.09
N PRO A 152 13.27 10.87 -12.17
CA PRO A 152 12.88 10.25 -13.43
C PRO A 152 13.99 9.35 -13.99
N GLN A 153 13.81 8.03 -13.91
CA GLN A 153 14.60 7.11 -14.75
C GLN A 153 14.36 7.48 -16.22
N THR A 154 15.36 8.07 -16.85
CA THR A 154 15.43 8.14 -18.31
C THR A 154 15.59 6.73 -18.85
N PRO A 155 14.89 6.34 -19.93
CA PRO A 155 15.04 5.01 -20.49
C PRO A 155 16.43 4.87 -21.11
N ASN A 156 17.33 4.17 -20.41
CA ASN A 156 18.65 3.80 -20.94
C ASN A 156 18.47 2.87 -22.15
N ALA A 157 18.51 3.46 -23.35
CA ALA A 157 18.34 2.78 -24.64
C ALA A 157 19.54 1.88 -25.04
N ALA A 158 20.26 1.32 -24.06
CA ALA A 158 21.54 0.63 -24.22
C ALA A 158 21.59 -0.79 -23.64
N ALA A 159 20.44 -1.38 -23.27
CA ALA A 159 20.34 -2.76 -22.77
C ALA A 159 19.61 -3.71 -23.74
N GLY A 160 19.49 -3.34 -25.03
CA GLY A 160 18.54 -3.93 -25.98
C GLY A 160 19.10 -4.78 -27.12
N ILE A 161 20.42 -4.97 -27.25
CA ILE A 161 21.03 -5.82 -28.30
C ILE A 161 22.25 -6.55 -27.72
N GLY A 162 22.11 -7.85 -27.42
CA GLY A 162 23.26 -8.63 -26.88
C GLY A 162 23.00 -10.05 -26.39
N ALA A 163 21.75 -10.49 -26.24
CA ALA A 163 21.40 -11.80 -25.63
C ALA A 163 20.54 -12.71 -26.54
N LEU A 164 20.81 -12.72 -27.85
CA LEU A 164 20.09 -13.53 -28.85
C LEU A 164 21.04 -14.21 -29.85
N ALA A 165 22.08 -14.88 -29.34
CA ALA A 165 22.98 -15.73 -30.12
C ALA A 165 23.57 -16.85 -29.22
N GLY A 166 22.83 -17.94 -29.01
CA GLY A 166 23.29 -18.97 -28.07
C GLY A 166 22.45 -20.24 -27.88
N ALA A 167 21.68 -20.71 -28.87
CA ALA A 167 21.01 -22.02 -28.76
C ALA A 167 20.52 -22.61 -30.12
N THR A 168 21.40 -23.27 -30.90
CA THR A 168 21.03 -24.39 -31.80
C THR A 168 22.27 -25.10 -32.37
N GLY A 169 22.44 -26.39 -32.07
CA GLY A 169 23.36 -27.33 -32.76
C GLY A 169 24.87 -27.12 -32.53
N GLY A 170 25.73 -28.14 -32.52
CA GLY A 170 25.46 -29.58 -32.68
C GLY A 170 26.55 -30.28 -33.51
N SER A 171 27.59 -30.79 -32.84
CA SER A 171 28.58 -31.79 -33.32
C SER A 171 29.40 -31.48 -34.60
N LEU A 172 30.74 -31.48 -34.49
CA LEU A 172 31.65 -32.40 -35.22
C LEU A 172 33.13 -32.03 -34.97
N ALA A 173 34.02 -32.99 -35.22
CA ALA A 173 35.45 -32.94 -34.88
C ALA A 173 36.34 -32.30 -35.97
N SER A 174 37.53 -31.82 -35.60
CA SER A 174 38.81 -32.11 -36.29
C SER A 174 40.04 -31.57 -35.52
N ALA A 175 41.23 -32.07 -35.84
CA ALA A 175 42.51 -31.77 -35.19
C ALA A 175 43.45 -30.86 -36.04
N ASN A 176 44.68 -30.64 -35.54
CA ASN A 176 45.76 -29.74 -36.01
C ASN A 176 45.48 -28.23 -35.84
N GLY A 177 46.38 -27.36 -35.34
CA GLY A 177 47.72 -27.56 -34.77
C GLY A 177 48.87 -27.04 -35.65
N THR A 178 49.52 -25.92 -35.26
CA THR A 178 50.93 -25.56 -35.60
C THR A 178 51.47 -24.34 -34.82
N ARG A 179 52.60 -24.55 -34.12
CA ARG A 179 53.82 -23.70 -33.95
C ARG A 179 53.75 -22.23 -33.44
N GLY A 180 54.61 -21.93 -32.45
CA GLY A 180 54.95 -20.57 -31.90
C GLY A 180 56.11 -19.89 -32.66
N PRO A 181 57.15 -19.24 -32.01
CA PRO A 181 57.52 -19.25 -30.58
C PRO A 181 58.06 -17.92 -29.92
N SER A 182 58.28 -17.95 -28.59
CA SER A 182 59.29 -17.18 -27.79
C SER A 182 59.14 -15.63 -27.67
N LEU A 183 59.68 -14.88 -26.67
CA LEU A 183 60.81 -15.08 -25.73
C LEU A 183 60.60 -14.55 -24.29
N ASN A 184 61.14 -15.30 -23.31
CA ASN A 184 61.77 -14.97 -22.02
C ASN A 184 61.49 -13.68 -21.20
N GLY A 185 61.38 -13.87 -19.87
CA GLY A 185 61.78 -12.88 -18.86
C GLY A 185 61.56 -13.29 -17.39
N SER A 186 62.51 -14.03 -16.78
CA SER A 186 63.02 -13.94 -15.37
C SER A 186 62.06 -13.68 -14.18
N LEU A 187 62.13 -14.30 -12.99
CA LEU A 187 63.12 -15.17 -12.29
C LEU A 187 62.40 -15.95 -11.16
N THR A 188 63.03 -17.00 -10.60
CA THR A 188 62.53 -17.86 -9.50
C THR A 188 63.49 -17.85 -8.27
N PRO A 189 63.39 -18.77 -7.27
CA PRO A 189 62.81 -18.64 -5.91
C PRO A 189 63.95 -18.66 -4.83
N PRO A 190 63.99 -19.43 -3.68
CA PRO A 190 63.02 -20.09 -2.77
C PRO A 190 63.35 -19.92 -1.23
N LEU A 191 62.77 -20.79 -0.35
CA LEU A 191 63.13 -21.10 1.07
C LEU A 191 62.65 -20.07 2.14
N GLY A 192 62.18 -20.37 3.37
CA GLY A 192 62.18 -21.56 4.28
C GLY A 192 62.88 -21.19 5.63
N PRO A 193 62.78 -21.92 6.78
CA PRO A 193 61.83 -22.93 7.28
C PRO A 193 61.50 -22.88 8.83
N ALA A 194 60.73 -23.86 9.34
CA ALA A 194 60.82 -24.56 10.65
C ALA A 194 60.46 -23.94 12.05
N GLY A 195 59.86 -24.79 12.91
CA GLY A 195 59.68 -24.65 14.39
C GLY A 195 58.19 -24.53 14.83
N ALA A 196 57.48 -25.57 15.30
CA ALA A 196 57.56 -26.28 16.61
C ALA A 196 57.15 -25.37 17.80
N ASP A 197 56.17 -25.66 18.67
CA ASP A 197 55.29 -26.83 18.93
C ASP A 197 53.95 -26.34 19.58
N GLY A 198 52.89 -27.13 19.85
CA GLY A 198 52.58 -28.55 19.60
C GLY A 198 51.58 -29.14 20.64
N LEU A 199 50.77 -30.14 20.25
CA LEU A 199 49.78 -30.94 21.06
C LEU A 199 48.54 -30.15 21.55
N THR A 200 47.29 -30.53 21.27
CA THR A 200 46.64 -31.85 21.53
C THR A 200 45.46 -32.17 20.58
N ASP A 201 45.22 -33.47 20.38
CA ASP A 201 44.06 -34.09 19.69
C ASP A 201 42.73 -33.94 20.50
N ALA A 202 41.52 -34.34 20.06
CA ALA A 202 41.12 -35.31 19.03
C ALA A 202 39.66 -35.12 18.51
N GLU A 203 39.36 -35.75 17.35
CA GLU A 203 38.05 -36.32 16.90
C GLU A 203 36.80 -35.39 16.79
N LEU A 204 36.07 -35.19 15.67
CA LEU A 204 35.75 -35.99 14.45
C LEU A 204 35.18 -37.40 14.75
N GLY A 205 33.92 -37.76 14.44
CA GLY A 205 32.82 -37.03 13.79
C GLY A 205 31.56 -37.92 13.58
N VAL A 206 30.59 -37.38 12.82
CA VAL A 206 29.37 -37.98 12.19
C VAL A 206 29.14 -39.50 12.28
N PRO A 207 27.87 -39.92 12.51
CA PRO A 207 27.30 -41.07 11.78
C PRO A 207 26.01 -40.75 10.99
N ARG A 208 25.80 -41.54 9.92
CA ARG A 208 24.57 -41.59 9.08
C ARG A 208 23.78 -42.91 9.35
N PRO A 209 22.55 -43.09 8.84
CA PRO A 209 21.51 -43.88 9.54
C PRO A 209 21.47 -45.39 9.20
N GLY A 210 20.71 -46.14 10.01
CA GLY A 210 20.39 -47.57 9.81
C GLY A 210 18.95 -47.94 10.21
N ASN A 211 18.40 -49.00 9.60
CA ASN A 211 17.01 -49.49 9.72
C ASN A 211 16.77 -50.48 10.88
N SER A 212 15.55 -50.46 11.45
CA SER A 212 14.77 -51.63 11.97
C SER A 212 13.40 -51.12 12.51
N SER A 213 12.23 -51.46 11.95
CA SER A 213 11.39 -52.69 12.10
C SER A 213 10.85 -52.95 13.52
N VAL A 214 9.62 -53.43 13.79
CA VAL A 214 8.36 -53.72 13.05
C VAL A 214 7.25 -53.97 14.11
N ASP A 215 6.02 -53.46 13.93
CA ASP A 215 4.69 -54.09 14.23
C ASP A 215 3.57 -53.02 14.06
N GLY A 216 2.30 -53.29 13.72
CA GLY A 216 1.63 -54.56 13.38
C GLY A 216 0.11 -54.48 13.65
N ARG A 217 -0.73 -54.70 12.61
CA ARG A 217 -2.23 -54.60 12.51
C ARG A 217 -2.73 -53.27 11.90
N GLY A 218 -3.69 -53.24 10.98
CA GLY A 218 -4.43 -54.32 10.28
C GLY A 218 -5.77 -53.79 9.72
N GLU A 219 -6.28 -54.38 8.62
CA GLU A 219 -7.53 -53.97 7.88
C GLU A 219 -7.39 -52.62 7.13
N LEU A 220 -7.30 -52.49 5.79
CA LEU A 220 -7.61 -53.34 4.62
C LEU A 220 -9.11 -53.50 4.26
N LEU A 221 -9.56 -52.74 3.24
CA LEU A 221 -10.53 -53.08 2.17
C LEU A 221 -10.65 -51.82 1.26
N SER A 222 -9.91 -51.70 0.15
CA SER A 222 -10.14 -52.33 -1.17
C SER A 222 -11.46 -51.94 -1.84
N GLY A 223 -11.37 -51.16 -2.93
CA GLY A 223 -12.50 -50.71 -3.75
C GLY A 223 -12.00 -50.07 -5.05
N ALA A 224 -11.62 -50.90 -6.03
CA ALA A 224 -11.02 -50.43 -7.29
C ALA A 224 -12.06 -49.94 -8.31
N GLY A 225 -11.70 -48.91 -9.07
CA GLY A 225 -12.50 -48.43 -10.21
C GLY A 225 -11.64 -47.64 -11.21
N ARG A 226 -11.13 -48.32 -12.24
CA ARG A 226 -10.42 -47.66 -13.36
C ARG A 226 -11.43 -47.17 -14.38
N TYR A 227 -11.22 -46.00 -14.96
CA TYR A 227 -11.55 -45.76 -16.37
C TYR A 227 -10.45 -44.96 -17.06
N SER A 228 -10.31 -45.20 -18.37
CA SER A 228 -9.17 -44.78 -19.18
C SER A 228 -9.63 -44.20 -20.52
N GLY A 229 -9.04 -43.06 -20.89
CA GLY A 229 -8.68 -42.75 -22.28
C GLY A 229 -9.73 -42.05 -23.15
N ARG A 230 -9.19 -41.19 -24.05
CA ARG A 230 -9.86 -40.39 -25.10
C ARG A 230 -10.74 -39.25 -24.55
N GLY A 231 -10.59 -37.99 -24.93
CA GLY A 231 -9.77 -37.38 -25.97
C GLY A 231 -10.56 -37.15 -27.26
N LEU A 232 -10.99 -35.90 -27.49
CA LEU A 232 -11.26 -35.31 -28.80
C LEU A 232 -11.28 -33.77 -28.64
N ALA A 233 -10.89 -33.06 -29.68
CA ALA A 233 -11.07 -31.62 -29.84
C ALA A 233 -11.95 -31.36 -31.09
N VAL A 234 -12.23 -30.08 -31.36
CA VAL A 234 -12.76 -29.51 -32.62
C VAL A 234 -14.29 -29.34 -32.73
N GLU A 235 -14.68 -28.08 -33.02
CA GLU A 235 -15.95 -27.56 -33.58
C GLU A 235 -17.28 -27.76 -32.81
N MET A 236 -18.29 -26.87 -32.93
CA MET A 236 -18.50 -25.77 -33.89
C MET A 236 -19.29 -24.57 -33.30
N THR A 237 -19.26 -23.44 -34.01
CA THR A 237 -20.02 -22.21 -33.74
C THR A 237 -21.53 -22.34 -34.05
N ASP A 238 -22.39 -21.54 -33.42
CA ASP A 238 -23.05 -20.37 -34.06
C ASP A 238 -24.31 -19.83 -33.35
N LYS A 239 -24.71 -18.60 -33.73
CA LYS A 239 -25.88 -17.79 -33.28
C LYS A 239 -25.66 -17.11 -31.91
N VAL A 240 -25.88 -15.81 -31.73
CA VAL A 240 -26.78 -14.88 -32.45
C VAL A 240 -26.10 -13.54 -32.76
N ARG A 241 -26.01 -13.17 -34.04
CA ARG A 241 -25.85 -11.78 -34.51
C ARG A 241 -26.49 -11.62 -35.89
N GLU A 242 -27.71 -11.10 -35.93
CA GLU A 242 -28.25 -10.31 -37.07
C GLU A 242 -29.68 -9.83 -36.77
N ARG A 243 -29.88 -8.51 -36.68
CA ARG A 243 -31.09 -7.79 -37.12
C ARG A 243 -30.77 -6.31 -37.39
N THR A 244 -30.23 -6.08 -38.57
CA THR A 244 -30.31 -4.85 -39.36
C THR A 244 -30.86 -5.29 -40.73
N SER A 245 -31.76 -4.61 -41.44
CA SER A 245 -32.22 -3.22 -41.38
C SER A 245 -33.55 -3.03 -42.19
N SER A 246 -33.94 -1.77 -42.41
CA SER A 246 -35.04 -1.24 -43.25
C SER A 246 -36.43 -1.09 -42.59
N GLY A 247 -37.13 0.05 -42.72
CA GLY A 247 -36.74 1.30 -43.39
C GLY A 247 -37.65 2.52 -43.12
N ARG A 248 -37.15 3.70 -43.54
CA ARG A 248 -37.76 5.06 -43.71
C ARG A 248 -39.28 5.20 -43.40
N SER A 249 -39.76 6.26 -42.73
CA SER A 249 -39.62 7.66 -43.19
C SER A 249 -40.18 8.73 -42.20
N ALA A 250 -39.55 9.92 -42.22
CA ALA A 250 -40.08 11.28 -41.95
C ALA A 250 -40.83 11.65 -40.62
N GLY A 251 -40.35 12.73 -39.98
CA GLY A 251 -41.28 13.75 -39.41
C GLY A 251 -40.88 14.50 -38.12
N LYS A 252 -40.31 15.72 -38.28
CA LYS A 252 -40.31 16.87 -37.33
C LYS A 252 -39.78 16.70 -35.90
N GLY A 253 -38.68 17.41 -35.63
CA GLY A 253 -38.03 17.48 -34.32
C GLY A 253 -38.65 18.41 -33.28
N ALA A 254 -37.96 18.43 -32.14
CA ALA A 254 -37.99 19.47 -31.12
C ALA A 254 -36.60 19.50 -30.45
N ASP A 255 -36.07 20.70 -30.28
CA ASP A 255 -34.82 21.03 -29.60
C ASP A 255 -34.85 20.63 -28.11
N ARG A 256 -33.76 20.03 -27.58
CA ARG A 256 -33.53 19.73 -26.14
C ARG A 256 -32.16 19.10 -25.81
N ASP A 257 -31.06 19.68 -26.30
CA ASP A 257 -29.73 19.36 -25.75
C ASP A 257 -29.36 20.31 -24.60
N ALA A 258 -29.73 19.94 -23.37
CA ALA A 258 -29.36 20.63 -22.15
C ALA A 258 -29.23 19.65 -20.97
N VAL A 259 -28.08 19.00 -20.86
CA VAL A 259 -27.62 18.36 -19.61
C VAL A 259 -26.19 18.84 -19.35
N GLU A 260 -25.98 19.42 -18.18
CA GLU A 260 -24.77 20.14 -17.81
C GLU A 260 -23.52 19.26 -17.87
N ARG A 261 -22.46 19.77 -18.52
CA ARG A 261 -21.10 19.32 -18.29
C ARG A 261 -20.40 20.32 -17.38
N LEU A 262 -20.12 19.93 -16.15
CA LEU A 262 -19.18 20.66 -15.30
C LEU A 262 -17.78 20.65 -15.97
N PRO A 263 -17.03 21.76 -15.98
CA PRO A 263 -15.72 21.81 -16.59
C PRO A 263 -14.67 21.15 -15.68
N LEU A 264 -14.23 19.95 -16.06
CA LEU A 264 -13.05 19.31 -15.47
C LEU A 264 -11.79 19.99 -16.02
N VAL A 265 -11.34 21.06 -15.36
CA VAL A 265 -10.09 21.75 -15.72
C VAL A 265 -8.90 20.93 -15.20
N LEU A 266 -8.38 20.06 -16.05
CA LEU A 266 -7.05 19.46 -15.91
C LEU A 266 -6.39 19.44 -17.29
N ALA A 267 -5.23 20.09 -17.39
CA ALA A 267 -4.56 20.36 -18.67
C ALA A 267 -4.24 19.07 -19.44
N ALA A 268 -4.64 19.05 -20.72
CA ALA A 268 -4.38 17.96 -21.65
C ALA A 268 -4.16 18.51 -23.06
N GLU A 269 -3.08 19.29 -23.21
CA GLU A 269 -2.47 19.68 -24.49
C GLU A 269 -0.95 19.48 -24.34
N GLY A 270 -0.20 18.98 -25.32
CA GLY A 270 -0.62 18.34 -26.57
C GLY A 270 0.53 17.50 -27.14
N VAL A 271 0.21 16.41 -27.84
CA VAL A 271 1.17 15.63 -28.63
C VAL A 271 0.51 15.24 -29.95
N GLU A 272 0.69 16.06 -30.98
CA GLU A 272 0.65 15.65 -32.40
C GLU A 272 1.18 16.79 -33.27
N GLY A 273 2.09 16.48 -34.21
CA GLY A 273 2.72 17.51 -35.06
C GLY A 273 4.14 17.16 -35.52
N MET A 274 4.28 16.14 -36.38
CA MET A 274 5.57 15.79 -36.98
C MET A 274 5.68 16.38 -38.38
N SER A 275 6.55 17.38 -38.58
CA SER A 275 6.82 17.97 -39.90
C SER A 275 8.27 18.44 -40.06
N ASN A 276 8.94 17.82 -41.05
CA ASN A 276 10.20 18.10 -41.74
C ASN A 276 11.28 19.07 -41.17
N PRO A 277 12.58 18.69 -41.23
CA PRO A 277 13.70 19.59 -41.02
C PRO A 277 14.17 20.22 -42.34
N ASP A 278 13.91 21.51 -42.55
CA ASP A 278 14.67 22.39 -43.47
C ASP A 278 14.10 23.81 -43.38
N ASP A 279 14.64 24.64 -42.47
CA ASP A 279 14.59 26.10 -42.57
C ASP A 279 15.58 26.73 -41.57
N ALA A 280 16.74 27.15 -42.06
CA ALA A 280 17.81 27.74 -41.25
C ALA A 280 17.98 29.23 -41.58
N HIS A 281 17.47 30.12 -40.73
CA HIS A 281 17.80 31.54 -40.76
C HIS A 281 18.03 32.11 -39.35
N PRO A 282 19.15 32.83 -39.10
CA PRO A 282 19.45 33.40 -37.80
C PRO A 282 18.76 34.76 -37.63
N GLY A 283 17.75 34.81 -36.76
CA GLY A 283 17.04 36.04 -36.39
C GLY A 283 16.54 35.96 -34.96
N SER A 284 16.69 37.05 -34.20
CA SER A 284 16.39 37.07 -32.77
C SER A 284 14.90 36.87 -32.48
N VAL A 285 14.57 35.85 -31.69
CA VAL A 285 13.32 35.77 -30.92
C VAL A 285 13.69 35.57 -29.46
N GLY A 286 13.43 36.58 -28.64
CA GLY A 286 13.38 36.44 -27.19
C GLY A 286 11.97 36.00 -26.80
N GLY A 287 11.88 35.20 -25.75
CA GLY A 287 10.67 34.46 -25.39
C GLY A 287 11.07 33.02 -25.07
N SER A 288 11.70 32.83 -23.91
CA SER A 288 11.59 31.54 -23.26
C SER A 288 10.15 31.43 -22.79
N ASP A 289 9.38 30.55 -23.42
CA ASP A 289 8.18 29.99 -22.80
C ASP A 289 8.66 29.03 -21.69
N ASP A 290 9.29 29.62 -20.67
CA ASP A 290 9.39 29.01 -19.36
C ASP A 290 7.94 28.91 -18.88
N GLU A 291 7.37 27.70 -18.87
CA GLU A 291 6.09 27.46 -18.20
C GLU A 291 6.27 27.86 -16.73
N ASP A 292 5.79 29.06 -16.37
CA ASP A 292 5.86 29.60 -15.02
C ASP A 292 5.24 28.57 -14.07
N GLU A 293 6.09 27.77 -13.41
CA GLU A 293 5.66 26.83 -12.40
C GLU A 293 4.91 27.66 -11.35
N LEU A 294 3.59 27.48 -11.24
CA LEU A 294 2.72 28.37 -10.47
C LEU A 294 2.92 28.17 -8.95
N VAL A 295 4.09 28.60 -8.46
CA VAL A 295 4.51 28.45 -7.07
C VAL A 295 3.66 29.37 -6.20
N LEU A 296 2.71 28.74 -5.50
CA LEU A 296 1.83 29.42 -4.56
C LEU A 296 2.64 30.22 -3.53
N SER A 297 2.44 31.55 -3.51
CA SER A 297 3.10 32.45 -2.57
C SER A 297 2.94 31.99 -1.12
N LYS A 298 3.92 32.27 -0.25
CA LYS A 298 3.91 31.89 1.18
C LYS A 298 2.61 32.32 1.88
N SER A 299 2.14 33.53 1.60
CA SER A 299 0.88 34.07 2.11
C SER A 299 -0.35 33.31 1.56
N GLY A 300 -0.30 32.92 0.29
CA GLY A 300 -1.33 32.09 -0.35
C GLY A 300 -1.41 30.69 0.26
N CYS A 301 -0.27 30.05 0.49
CA CYS A 301 -0.19 28.75 1.17
C CYS A 301 -0.80 28.81 2.57
N PHE A 302 -0.41 29.79 3.39
CA PHE A 302 -0.97 29.94 4.75
C PHE A 302 -2.48 30.22 4.74
N MET A 303 -2.95 31.08 3.83
CA MET A 303 -4.37 31.38 3.64
C MET A 303 -5.18 30.13 3.25
N TRP A 304 -4.71 29.36 2.27
CA TRP A 304 -5.39 28.13 1.85
C TRP A 304 -5.36 27.05 2.91
N LEU A 305 -4.21 26.83 3.58
CA LEU A 305 -4.08 25.85 4.65
C LEU A 305 -5.02 26.18 5.81
N THR A 306 -5.06 27.45 6.24
CA THR A 306 -5.99 27.90 7.29
C THR A 306 -7.46 27.76 6.86
N GLY A 307 -7.80 28.19 5.63
CA GLY A 307 -9.16 28.11 5.10
C GLY A 307 -9.68 26.68 4.99
N VAL A 308 -8.87 25.77 4.44
CA VAL A 308 -9.20 24.34 4.34
C VAL A 308 -9.31 23.71 5.72
N THR A 309 -8.41 24.00 6.67
CA THR A 309 -8.53 23.53 8.06
C THR A 309 -9.84 23.97 8.72
N ILE A 310 -10.27 25.23 8.53
CA ILE A 310 -11.54 25.74 9.07
C ILE A 310 -12.75 25.03 8.42
N ILE A 311 -12.70 24.79 7.11
CA ILE A 311 -13.77 24.08 6.39
C ILE A 311 -13.87 22.63 6.84
N ILE A 312 -12.74 21.91 6.94
CA ILE A 312 -12.72 20.52 7.43
C ILE A 312 -13.21 20.46 8.88
N ALA A 313 -12.77 21.38 9.74
CA ALA A 313 -13.26 21.50 11.11
C ALA A 313 -14.79 21.64 11.17
N PHE A 314 -15.37 22.57 10.42
CA PHE A 314 -16.83 22.76 10.34
C PHE A 314 -17.55 21.52 9.80
N LEU A 315 -17.06 20.92 8.71
CA LEU A 315 -17.67 19.72 8.14
C LEU A 315 -17.57 18.50 9.07
N SER A 316 -16.48 18.38 9.83
CA SER A 316 -16.24 17.26 10.74
C SER A 316 -17.24 17.17 11.89
N GLU A 317 -17.88 18.28 12.27
CA GLU A 317 -18.95 18.25 13.26
C GLU A 317 -20.13 17.38 12.77
N PHE A 318 -20.49 17.49 11.49
CA PHE A 318 -21.61 16.77 10.88
C PHE A 318 -21.30 15.32 10.47
N VAL A 319 -20.03 14.94 10.29
CA VAL A 319 -19.64 13.62 9.75
C VAL A 319 -20.22 12.47 10.58
N THR A 320 -20.06 12.49 11.91
CA THR A 320 -20.51 11.38 12.76
C THR A 320 -22.03 11.29 12.81
N ASP A 321 -22.73 12.42 12.90
CA ASP A 321 -24.19 12.45 12.92
C ASP A 321 -24.79 12.03 11.57
N ALA A 322 -24.13 12.37 10.46
CA ALA A 322 -24.48 11.87 9.13
C ALA A 322 -24.31 10.34 9.02
N ILE A 323 -23.23 9.77 9.58
CA ILE A 323 -23.03 8.31 9.60
C ILE A 323 -24.13 7.62 10.44
N ARG A 324 -24.48 8.16 11.61
CA ARG A 324 -25.60 7.65 12.44
C ARG A 324 -26.95 7.71 11.71
N GLY A 325 -27.24 8.85 11.08
CA GLY A 325 -28.45 9.07 10.29
C GLY A 325 -28.53 8.12 9.10
N ALA A 326 -27.43 7.93 8.38
CA ALA A 326 -27.32 6.97 7.27
C ALA A 326 -27.50 5.52 7.75
N SER A 327 -26.87 5.12 8.86
CA SER A 327 -27.02 3.78 9.43
C SER A 327 -28.48 3.48 9.78
N SER A 328 -29.14 4.42 10.46
CA SER A 328 -30.55 4.29 10.87
C SER A 328 -31.53 4.29 9.70
N SER A 329 -31.27 5.11 8.67
CA SER A 329 -32.19 5.29 7.52
C SER A 329 -32.01 4.22 6.44
N LEU A 330 -30.79 3.71 6.24
CA LEU A 330 -30.46 2.71 5.22
C LEU A 330 -30.41 1.28 5.77
N GLY A 331 -30.44 1.11 7.10
CA GLY A 331 -30.27 -0.19 7.76
C GLY A 331 -28.86 -0.78 7.63
N VAL A 332 -27.85 0.06 7.36
CA VAL A 332 -26.46 -0.35 7.13
C VAL A 332 -25.66 -0.25 8.44
N PRO A 333 -24.83 -1.24 8.81
CA PRO A 333 -24.05 -1.18 10.06
C PRO A 333 -23.11 0.03 10.11
N MET A 334 -23.07 0.72 11.26
CA MET A 334 -22.10 1.78 11.56
C MET A 334 -20.64 1.37 11.26
N PRO A 335 -20.16 0.16 11.61
CA PRO A 335 -18.81 -0.29 11.26
C PRO A 335 -18.54 -0.32 9.75
N PHE A 336 -19.51 -0.81 8.95
CA PHE A 336 -19.37 -0.81 7.50
C PHE A 336 -19.26 0.60 6.93
N LEU A 337 -20.15 1.52 7.34
CA LEU A 337 -20.11 2.90 6.87
C LEU A 337 -18.78 3.60 7.25
N THR A 338 -18.27 3.32 8.44
CA THR A 338 -17.11 4.03 9.01
C THR A 338 -15.77 3.46 8.56
N THR A 339 -15.65 2.13 8.45
CA THR A 339 -14.39 1.46 8.08
C THR A 339 -14.26 1.24 6.57
N ILE A 340 -15.38 1.08 5.84
CA ILE A 340 -15.34 0.82 4.39
C ILE A 340 -15.63 2.09 3.59
N LEU A 341 -16.74 2.80 3.85
CA LEU A 341 -17.12 3.92 2.97
C LEU A 341 -16.41 5.23 3.28
N LEU A 342 -16.30 5.61 4.55
CA LEU A 342 -15.71 6.89 4.96
C LEU A 342 -14.27 7.10 4.44
N PRO A 343 -13.34 6.12 4.50
CA PRO A 343 -11.98 6.30 4.00
C PRO A 343 -11.88 6.46 2.48
N ILE A 344 -12.83 5.91 1.72
CA ILE A 344 -12.87 6.09 0.25
C ILE A 344 -13.10 7.57 -0.08
N VAL A 345 -13.97 8.24 0.68
CA VAL A 345 -14.27 9.67 0.49
C VAL A 345 -13.15 10.55 1.08
N GLY A 346 -12.67 10.22 2.28
CA GLY A 346 -11.58 10.97 2.94
C GLY A 346 -10.29 10.98 2.13
N ASN A 347 -9.92 9.84 1.56
CA ASN A 347 -8.63 9.63 0.92
C ASN A 347 -8.73 9.69 -0.63
N ALA A 348 -9.87 10.14 -1.18
CA ALA A 348 -10.17 10.10 -2.62
C ALA A 348 -9.10 10.79 -3.49
N ALA A 349 -8.55 11.91 -3.02
CA ALA A 349 -7.50 12.66 -3.72
C ALA A 349 -6.16 11.91 -3.72
N GLU A 350 -5.76 11.33 -2.59
CA GLU A 350 -4.57 10.48 -2.48
C GLU A 350 -4.70 9.25 -3.38
N HIS A 351 -5.86 8.59 -3.31
CA HIS A 351 -6.22 7.42 -4.12
C HIS A 351 -6.10 7.70 -5.62
N ALA A 352 -6.72 8.79 -6.10
CA ALA A 352 -6.61 9.22 -7.50
C ALA A 352 -5.15 9.47 -7.91
N SER A 353 -4.37 10.13 -7.05
CA SER A 353 -2.95 10.40 -7.33
C SER A 353 -2.13 9.12 -7.46
N ALA A 354 -2.29 8.15 -6.55
CA ALA A 354 -1.57 6.88 -6.56
C ALA A 354 -1.88 6.06 -7.82
N VAL A 355 -3.16 6.02 -8.23
CA VAL A 355 -3.60 5.37 -9.47
C VAL A 355 -2.95 6.02 -10.70
N VAL A 356 -2.93 7.35 -10.78
CA VAL A 356 -2.29 8.09 -11.88
C VAL A 356 -0.77 7.87 -11.92
N PHE A 357 -0.09 7.87 -10.77
CA PHE A 357 1.35 7.61 -10.71
C PHE A 357 1.70 6.18 -11.12
N ALA A 358 0.97 5.16 -10.63
CA ALA A 358 1.19 3.79 -11.05
C ALA A 358 0.96 3.60 -12.56
N TYR A 359 -0.09 4.19 -13.13
CA TYR A 359 -0.33 4.19 -14.58
C TYR A 359 0.82 4.83 -15.38
N LYS A 360 1.39 5.94 -14.88
CA LYS A 360 2.56 6.64 -15.45
C LYS A 360 3.91 5.94 -15.21
N ASN A 361 3.91 4.67 -14.80
CA ASN A 361 5.10 3.89 -14.43
C ASN A 361 5.92 4.45 -13.25
N ARG A 362 5.26 5.12 -12.30
CA ARG A 362 5.83 5.64 -11.05
C ARG A 362 5.28 4.88 -9.85
N VAL A 363 5.38 3.55 -9.85
CA VAL A 363 4.79 2.70 -8.80
C VAL A 363 5.39 2.98 -7.41
N GLU A 364 6.66 3.39 -7.33
CA GLU A 364 7.28 3.81 -6.06
C GLU A 364 6.58 5.03 -5.43
N ILE A 365 6.15 6.00 -6.23
CA ILE A 365 5.40 7.16 -5.73
C ILE A 365 4.01 6.72 -5.25
N ALA A 366 3.34 5.83 -5.99
CA ALA A 366 2.05 5.27 -5.59
C ALA A 366 2.14 4.45 -4.29
N LEU A 367 3.23 3.71 -4.08
CA LEU A 367 3.51 3.00 -2.83
C LEU A 367 3.89 3.96 -1.70
N GLY A 368 4.59 5.06 -1.99
CA GLY A 368 4.87 6.13 -1.04
C GLY A 368 3.58 6.75 -0.49
N VAL A 369 2.58 6.98 -1.35
CA VAL A 369 1.23 7.40 -0.95
C VAL A 369 0.56 6.31 -0.10
N ALA A 370 0.36 5.11 -0.64
CA ALA A 370 -0.41 4.05 0.03
C ALA A 370 0.25 3.53 1.32
N VAL A 371 1.49 3.04 1.24
CA VAL A 371 2.20 2.44 2.37
C VAL A 371 2.67 3.52 3.34
N GLY A 372 3.19 4.64 2.84
CA GLY A 372 3.66 5.75 3.68
C GLY A 372 2.52 6.37 4.50
N SER A 373 1.37 6.67 3.88
CA SER A 373 0.20 7.17 4.61
C SER A 373 -0.29 6.15 5.65
N SER A 374 -0.35 4.86 5.30
CA SER A 374 -0.68 3.79 6.26
C SER A 374 0.26 3.72 7.47
N THR A 375 1.57 3.87 7.26
CA THR A 375 2.56 3.94 8.36
C THR A 375 2.32 5.17 9.24
N GLN A 376 2.02 6.33 8.64
CA GLN A 376 1.70 7.56 9.38
C GLN A 376 0.41 7.41 10.20
N VAL A 377 -0.68 6.89 9.63
CA VAL A 377 -1.92 6.64 10.36
C VAL A 377 -1.65 5.74 11.57
N SER A 378 -0.98 4.61 11.35
CA SER A 378 -0.77 3.58 12.38
C SER A 378 0.19 4.01 13.49
N MET A 379 1.31 4.65 13.14
CA MET A 379 2.39 4.98 14.09
C MET A 379 2.39 6.43 14.61
N MET A 380 1.60 7.32 13.99
CA MET A 380 1.46 8.71 14.42
C MET A 380 0.01 9.07 14.77
N VAL A 381 -0.95 8.88 13.86
CA VAL A 381 -2.32 9.40 14.04
C VAL A 381 -3.08 8.63 15.13
N VAL A 382 -3.05 7.29 15.09
CA VAL A 382 -3.64 6.41 16.11
C VAL A 382 -3.10 6.72 17.51
N PRO A 383 -1.77 6.69 17.77
CA PRO A 383 -1.24 7.04 19.09
C PRO A 383 -1.51 8.50 19.48
N PHE A 384 -1.45 9.44 18.54
CA PHE A 384 -1.83 10.83 18.80
C PHE A 384 -3.28 10.95 19.28
N CYS A 385 -4.21 10.20 18.68
CA CYS A 385 -5.62 10.23 19.08
C CYS A 385 -5.82 9.68 20.50
N VAL A 386 -5.19 8.57 20.87
CA VAL A 386 -5.24 8.02 22.24
C VAL A 386 -4.66 9.00 23.26
N LEU A 387 -3.54 9.65 22.95
CA LEU A 387 -2.93 10.66 23.83
C LEU A 387 -3.79 11.92 23.94
N LEU A 388 -4.37 12.40 22.83
CA LEU A 388 -5.29 13.53 22.82
C LEU A 388 -6.55 13.22 23.64
N ALA A 389 -7.17 12.05 23.45
CA ALA A 389 -8.29 11.58 24.25
C ALA A 389 -7.95 11.58 25.75
N TRP A 390 -6.76 11.08 26.12
CA TRP A 390 -6.32 11.07 27.51
C TRP A 390 -6.22 12.50 28.09
N THR A 391 -5.66 13.47 27.34
CA THR A 391 -5.65 14.89 27.78
C THR A 391 -7.04 15.53 27.86
N LEU A 392 -8.00 15.03 27.08
CA LEU A 392 -9.40 15.46 27.10
C LEU A 392 -10.23 14.78 28.22
N GLY A 393 -9.66 13.80 28.94
CA GLY A 393 -10.35 13.01 29.95
C GLY A 393 -11.26 11.92 29.39
N LEU A 394 -11.00 11.48 28.16
CA LEU A 394 -11.78 10.48 27.43
C LEU A 394 -11.11 9.08 27.53
N PRO A 395 -11.89 7.99 27.66
CA PRO A 395 -11.40 6.63 27.56
C PRO A 395 -11.41 6.20 26.08
N LEU A 396 -10.40 6.66 25.32
CA LEU A 396 -10.08 6.06 24.02
C LEU A 396 -8.92 5.10 24.22
N ASP A 397 -9.14 3.85 23.84
CA ASP A 397 -8.20 2.75 23.85
C ASP A 397 -7.87 2.31 22.42
N LEU A 398 -6.97 1.33 22.31
CA LEU A 398 -6.62 0.65 21.08
C LEU A 398 -7.39 -0.67 20.93
N ASP A 399 -8.52 -0.88 21.61
CA ASP A 399 -9.33 -2.07 21.39
C ASP A 399 -10.28 -1.89 20.20
N PHE A 400 -9.98 -2.57 19.10
CA PHE A 400 -10.85 -2.63 17.93
C PHE A 400 -11.77 -3.86 17.95
N SER A 401 -11.83 -4.64 19.03
CA SER A 401 -12.35 -6.01 19.09
C SER A 401 -11.58 -7.02 18.23
N ALA A 402 -11.68 -8.30 18.60
CA ALA A 402 -10.97 -9.38 17.92
C ALA A 402 -11.19 -9.44 16.39
N PHE A 403 -12.40 -9.14 15.89
CA PHE A 403 -12.70 -9.19 14.46
C PHE A 403 -11.89 -8.14 13.68
N GLU A 404 -11.96 -6.88 14.12
CA GLU A 404 -11.39 -5.75 13.37
C GLU A 404 -9.87 -5.73 13.52
N SER A 405 -9.33 -6.03 14.71
CA SER A 405 -7.90 -6.23 14.94
C SER A 405 -7.33 -7.38 14.09
N THR A 406 -8.09 -8.47 13.90
CA THR A 406 -7.71 -9.56 12.97
C THR A 406 -7.72 -9.10 11.51
N VAL A 407 -8.72 -8.32 11.09
CA VAL A 407 -8.78 -7.74 9.74
C VAL A 407 -7.60 -6.80 9.48
N LEU A 408 -7.28 -5.92 10.43
CA LEU A 408 -6.17 -4.98 10.32
C LEU A 408 -4.82 -5.72 10.19
N PHE A 409 -4.57 -6.67 11.09
CA PHE A 409 -3.35 -7.51 11.05
C PHE A 409 -3.27 -8.31 9.74
N GLY A 410 -4.36 -8.95 9.31
CA GLY A 410 -4.42 -9.69 8.05
C GLY A 410 -4.19 -8.82 6.82
N SER A 411 -4.70 -7.59 6.82
CA SER A 411 -4.52 -6.61 5.73
C SER A 411 -3.07 -6.15 5.63
N VAL A 412 -2.44 -5.83 6.77
CA VAL A 412 -1.02 -5.47 6.83
C VAL A 412 -0.14 -6.64 6.42
N LEU A 413 -0.39 -7.84 6.94
CA LEU A 413 0.37 -9.05 6.57
C LEU A 413 0.27 -9.34 5.08
N LEU A 414 -0.93 -9.28 4.49
CA LEU A 414 -1.13 -9.47 3.06
C LEU A 414 -0.38 -8.41 2.24
N ALA A 415 -0.48 -7.13 2.61
CA ALA A 415 0.22 -6.05 1.91
C ALA A 415 1.75 -6.25 1.95
N VAL A 416 2.31 -6.61 3.11
CA VAL A 416 3.75 -6.92 3.23
C VAL A 416 4.14 -8.11 2.35
N LEU A 417 3.40 -9.23 2.39
CA LEU A 417 3.65 -10.40 1.54
C LEU A 417 3.57 -10.08 0.04
N VAL A 418 2.62 -9.23 -0.36
CA VAL A 418 2.46 -8.79 -1.76
C VAL A 418 3.62 -7.90 -2.22
N LEU A 419 4.30 -7.20 -1.31
CA LEU A 419 5.40 -6.28 -1.63
C LEU A 419 6.81 -6.91 -1.58
N GLN A 420 6.96 -8.09 -0.97
CA GLN A 420 8.27 -8.73 -0.68
C GLN A 420 9.19 -8.98 -1.88
N ASP A 421 8.65 -9.20 -3.08
CA ASP A 421 9.47 -9.48 -4.28
C ASP A 421 9.90 -8.22 -5.05
N GLY A 422 9.49 -7.02 -4.63
CA GLY A 422 9.81 -5.76 -5.32
C GLY A 422 9.08 -5.56 -6.65
N GLN A 423 8.01 -6.31 -6.94
CA GLN A 423 7.26 -6.21 -8.19
C GLN A 423 5.75 -6.02 -7.99
N ALA A 424 5.20 -5.03 -8.69
CA ALA A 424 3.76 -4.82 -8.84
C ALA A 424 3.27 -5.36 -10.19
N ASN A 425 2.06 -5.94 -10.20
CA ASN A 425 1.38 -6.39 -11.41
C ASN A 425 -0.15 -6.42 -11.19
N TYR A 426 -0.92 -6.53 -12.27
CA TYR A 426 -2.40 -6.45 -12.18
C TYR A 426 -2.99 -7.55 -11.27
N LEU A 427 -2.42 -8.76 -11.25
CA LEU A 427 -2.96 -9.88 -10.48
C LEU A 427 -2.81 -9.66 -8.97
N LYS A 428 -1.67 -9.11 -8.54
CA LYS A 428 -1.48 -8.63 -7.16
C LYS A 428 -2.47 -7.53 -6.81
N GLY A 429 -2.74 -6.62 -7.74
CA GLY A 429 -3.75 -5.59 -7.56
C GLY A 429 -5.16 -6.12 -7.39
N VAL A 430 -5.55 -7.12 -8.20
CA VAL A 430 -6.81 -7.86 -8.07
C VAL A 430 -6.90 -8.61 -6.74
N LEU A 431 -5.82 -9.25 -6.29
CA LEU A 431 -5.79 -9.94 -4.99
C LEU A 431 -6.10 -8.98 -3.84
N LEU A 432 -5.40 -7.84 -3.77
CA LEU A 432 -5.63 -6.82 -2.75
C LEU A 432 -7.07 -6.27 -2.80
N LEU A 433 -7.57 -5.96 -3.99
CA LEU A 433 -8.92 -5.42 -4.18
C LEU A 433 -10.03 -6.42 -3.82
N LEU A 434 -9.86 -7.70 -4.16
CA LEU A 434 -10.79 -8.76 -3.76
C LEU A 434 -10.78 -8.97 -2.24
N THR A 435 -9.62 -8.92 -1.59
CA THR A 435 -9.53 -8.98 -0.13
C THR A 435 -10.26 -7.80 0.52
N TYR A 436 -10.12 -6.58 -0.02
CA TYR A 436 -10.88 -5.41 0.46
C TYR A 436 -12.40 -5.63 0.35
N PHE A 437 -12.89 -6.20 -0.75
CA PHE A 437 -14.32 -6.52 -0.90
C PHE A 437 -14.79 -7.64 0.05
N PHE A 438 -13.97 -8.67 0.31
CA PHE A 438 -14.29 -9.70 1.31
C PHE A 438 -14.34 -9.13 2.72
N ILE A 439 -13.42 -8.23 3.07
CA ILE A 439 -13.44 -7.47 4.33
C ILE A 439 -14.71 -6.62 4.41
N GLY A 440 -15.08 -5.92 3.34
CA GLY A 440 -16.33 -5.16 3.27
C GLY A 440 -17.57 -6.01 3.49
N ALA A 441 -17.65 -7.21 2.90
CA ALA A 441 -18.72 -8.17 3.16
C ALA A 441 -18.72 -8.69 4.61
N GLY A 442 -17.54 -8.83 5.23
CA GLY A 442 -17.40 -9.10 6.66
C GLY A 442 -17.98 -7.98 7.53
N PHE A 443 -17.58 -6.73 7.29
CA PHE A 443 -18.10 -5.55 8.00
C PHE A 443 -19.60 -5.32 7.79
N TRP A 444 -20.16 -5.73 6.64
CA TRP A 444 -21.61 -5.70 6.40
C TRP A 444 -22.38 -6.69 7.29
N CYS A 445 -21.76 -7.79 7.69
CA CYS A 445 -22.32 -8.77 8.62
C CYS A 445 -21.93 -8.50 10.09
N HIS A 446 -20.95 -7.64 10.34
CA HIS A 446 -20.41 -7.33 11.66
C HIS A 446 -21.40 -6.51 12.50
N LYS A 447 -21.55 -6.91 13.77
CA LYS A 447 -22.34 -6.19 14.78
C LYS A 447 -21.41 -5.78 15.90
N ASP A 448 -21.20 -4.48 16.01
CA ASP A 448 -20.37 -3.89 17.06
C ASP A 448 -21.16 -3.74 18.36
N ARG A 449 -20.78 -4.51 19.38
CA ARG A 449 -21.40 -4.50 20.72
C ARG A 449 -21.26 -3.15 21.41
N MET A 450 -20.14 -2.44 21.18
CA MET A 450 -19.90 -1.10 21.73
C MET A 450 -20.93 -0.09 21.21
N LEU A 451 -21.49 -0.32 20.01
CA LEU A 451 -22.50 0.55 19.40
C LEU A 451 -23.94 0.10 19.63
N THR A 452 -24.19 -1.20 19.84
CA THR A 452 -25.56 -1.72 20.07
C THR A 452 -25.98 -1.71 21.54
N GLY A 453 -25.04 -1.68 22.49
CA GLY A 453 -25.33 -1.58 23.92
C GLY A 453 -25.76 -2.89 24.59
N ASP A 454 -25.86 -3.98 23.82
CA ASP A 454 -26.03 -5.33 24.34
C ASP A 454 -24.73 -5.76 25.06
N SER A 455 -24.81 -5.91 26.39
CA SER A 455 -23.73 -6.34 27.28
C SER A 455 -23.78 -7.85 27.50
#